data_AF-A0A850NGM4-F1
#
_entry.id   AF-A0A850NGM4-F1
#
_cell.length_a   1.000
_cell.length_b   1.000
_cell.length_c   1.000
_cell.angle_alpha   90.00
_cell.angle_beta   90.00
_cell.angle_gamma   90.00
#
_symmetry.space_group_name_H-M   'P 1'
#
loop_
_entity.id
_entity.type
_entity.pdbx_description
1 polymer ?
#
loop_
_entity_poly.entity_id
_entity_poly.type
_entity_poly.pdbx_seq_one_letter_code
_entity_poly.pdbx_strand_id
1 'polypeptide(L)' 'MDIFQIIFGRFFVELIGASIRYSLINISNIIREKELKSFSKFWTPDGSEYKKLETESGNRIAALFVFVILLVLIYHFGQ' A
#
# COMPACT_ATOMS: atom_id res chain seq x y z
N MET A 1 11.84 -18.37 12.25
CA MET A 1 11.80 -17.18 11.39
C MET A 1 12.31 -16.03 12.24
N ASP A 2 13.41 -15.40 11.83
CA ASP A 2 14.08 -14.40 12.66
C ASP A 2 13.16 -13.20 12.91
N ILE A 3 13.12 -12.69 14.14
CA ILE A 3 12.30 -11.52 14.53
C ILE A 3 12.55 -10.34 13.58
N PHE A 4 13.79 -10.20 13.10
CA PHE A 4 14.17 -9.22 12.08
C PHE A 4 13.46 -9.41 10.74
N GLN A 5 13.23 -10.65 10.27
CA GLN A 5 12.48 -10.90 9.04
C GLN A 5 11.01 -10.53 9.18
N ILE A 6 10.42 -10.73 10.37
CA ILE A 6 9.02 -10.34 10.64
C ILE A 6 8.88 -8.81 10.64
N ILE A 7 9.79 -8.10 11.32
CA ILE A 7 9.78 -6.63 11.37
C ILE A 7 10.06 -6.05 9.99
N PHE A 8 11.06 -6.58 9.28
CA PHE A 8 11.41 -6.12 7.94
C PHE A 8 10.29 -6.39 6.93
N GLY A 9 9.70 -7.59 6.97
CA GLY A 9 8.56 -7.94 6.13
C GLY A 9 7.36 -7.02 6.39
N ARG A 10 7.09 -6.70 7.66
CA ARG A 10 6.04 -5.75 8.04
C ARG A 10 6.31 -4.36 7.46
N PHE A 11 7.49 -3.79 7.69
CA PHE A 11 7.86 -2.48 7.16
C PHE A 11 7.79 -2.44 5.62
N PHE A 12 8.23 -3.52 4.96
CA PHE A 12 8.23 -3.62 3.51
C PHE A 12 6.81 -3.65 2.93
N VAL A 13 5.91 -4.45 3.52
CA VAL A 13 4.51 -4.52 3.10
C VAL A 13 3.80 -3.19 3.37
N GLU A 14 4.05 -2.58 4.53
CA GLU A 14 3.48 -1.27 4.85
C GLU A 14 3.98 -0.21 3.84
N LEU A 15 5.26 -0.24 3.45
CA LEU A 15 5.86 0.70 2.50
C LEU A 15 5.22 0.55 1.11
N ILE A 16 5.07 -0.68 0.63
CA ILE A 16 4.38 -0.98 -0.62
C ILE A 16 2.95 -0.44 -0.59
N GLY A 17 2.21 -0.69 0.50
CA GLY A 17 0.84 -0.19 0.66
C GLY A 17 0.77 1.34 0.63
N ALA A 18 1.72 2.03 1.25
CA ALA A 18 1.81 3.48 1.19
C ALA A 18 2.16 4.00 -0.20
N SER A 19 3.09 3.36 -0.91
CA SER A 19 3.44 3.71 -2.30
C SER A 19 2.27 3.58 -3.26
N ILE A 20 1.48 2.50 -3.14
CA ILE A 20 0.27 2.31 -3.95
C ILE A 20 -0.75 3.41 -3.66
N ARG A 21 -1.04 3.68 -2.38
CA ARG A 21 -1.99 4.74 -1.98
C ARG A 21 -1.53 6.13 -2.46
N TYR A 22 -0.25 6.44 -2.32
CA TYR A 22 0.34 7.68 -2.82
C TYR A 22 0.11 7.84 -4.33
N SER A 23 0.45 6.81 -5.10
CA SER A 23 0.29 6.83 -6.56
C SER A 23 -1.17 6.96 -6.96
N LEU A 24 -2.08 6.15 -6.41
CA LEU A 24 -3.50 6.19 -6.76
C LEU A 24 -4.14 7.55 -6.42
N ILE A 25 -3.86 8.10 -5.23
CA ILE A 25 -4.44 9.39 -4.85
C ILE A 25 -3.85 10.53 -5.69
N ASN A 26 -2.55 10.54 -5.95
CA ASN A 26 -1.96 11.62 -6.73
C ASN A 26 -2.35 11.53 -8.21
N ILE A 27 -2.46 10.34 -8.80
CA ILE A 27 -3.04 10.17 -10.14
C ILE A 27 -4.47 10.69 -10.16
N SER A 28 -5.29 10.32 -9.16
CA SER A 28 -6.66 10.84 -9.06
C SER A 28 -6.71 12.36 -8.86
N ASN A 29 -5.74 12.95 -8.17
CA ASN A 29 -5.68 14.39 -7.95
C ASN A 29 -5.25 15.12 -9.22
N ILE A 30 -4.31 14.58 -10.00
CA ILE A 30 -3.93 15.11 -11.32
C ILE A 30 -5.15 15.17 -12.24
N ILE A 31 -5.91 14.06 -12.33
CA ILE A 31 -7.12 13.99 -13.17
C ILE A 31 -8.19 14.99 -12.74
N ARG A 32 -8.23 15.33 -11.44
CA ARG A 32 -9.23 16.24 -10.85
C ARG A 32 -8.71 17.66 -10.63
N GLU A 33 -7.53 17.99 -11.16
CA GLU A 33 -6.85 19.28 -10.97
C GLU A 33 -6.74 19.70 -9.48
N LYS A 34 -6.52 18.73 -8.59
CA LYS A 34 -6.34 18.93 -7.14
C LYS A 34 -4.87 18.94 -6.76
N GLU A 35 -4.57 19.54 -5.61
CA GLU A 35 -3.23 19.55 -5.04
C GLU A 35 -2.66 18.14 -4.81
N LEU A 36 -1.39 17.97 -5.15
CA LEU A 36 -0.65 16.74 -4.89
C LEU A 36 -0.37 16.60 -3.39
N LYS A 37 -0.52 15.39 -2.87
CA LYS A 37 -0.21 15.06 -1.48
C LYS A 37 1.20 14.48 -1.39
N SER A 38 1.98 14.96 -0.43
CA SER A 38 3.31 14.41 -0.12
C SER A 38 3.24 12.94 0.31
N PHE A 39 4.29 12.17 0.01
CA PHE A 39 4.43 10.78 0.43
C PHE A 39 4.39 10.62 1.95
N SER A 40 4.91 11.59 2.69
CA SER A 40 4.88 11.60 4.17
C SER A 40 3.46 11.58 4.76
N LYS A 41 2.44 11.92 3.97
CA LYS A 41 1.02 11.81 4.38
C LYS A 41 0.47 10.39 4.29
N PHE A 42 1.17 9.50 3.61
CA PHE A 42 0.81 8.08 3.41
C PHE A 42 1.74 7.14 4.15
N TRP A 43 2.94 7.62 4.49
CA TRP A 43 3.98 6.89 5.18
C TRP A 43 4.53 7.72 6.32
N THR A 44 4.23 7.31 7.54
CA THR A 44 4.83 7.85 8.75
C THR A 44 5.52 6.69 9.46
N PRO A 45 6.83 6.80 9.79
CA PRO A 45 7.53 5.76 10.55
C PRO A 45 6.99 5.63 11.99
N ASP A 46 6.26 6.64 12.46
CA ASP A 46 5.51 6.63 13.72
C ASP A 46 4.13 5.99 13.49
N GLY A 47 3.93 4.79 14.04
CA GLY A 47 2.74 3.96 13.83
C GLY A 47 1.43 4.49 14.42
N SER A 48 1.35 5.77 14.79
CA SER A 48 0.21 6.36 15.51
C SER A 48 -0.96 6.74 14.58
N GLU A 49 -0.70 7.24 13.36
CA GLU A 49 -1.76 7.51 12.37
C GLU A 49 -2.26 6.24 11.65
N TYR A 50 -1.45 5.18 11.63
CA TYR A 50 -1.78 3.92 10.98
C TYR A 50 -2.98 3.20 11.62
N LYS A 51 -3.22 3.44 12.92
CA LYS A 51 -4.39 2.92 13.65
C LYS A 51 -5.73 3.44 13.10
N LYS A 52 -5.72 4.54 12.33
CA LYS A 52 -6.92 5.13 11.70
C LYS A 52 -7.13 4.65 10.26
N LEU A 53 -6.05 4.22 9.61
CA LEU A 53 -6.03 3.65 8.24
C LEU A 53 -6.28 2.13 8.21
N GLU A 54 -6.28 1.46 9.37
CA GLU A 54 -6.99 0.19 9.64
C GLU A 54 -8.52 0.29 9.47
N THR A 55 -9.00 1.28 8.71
CA THR A 55 -10.36 1.28 8.21
C THR A 55 -10.47 0.25 7.10
N GLU A 56 -11.57 -0.50 7.12
CA GLU A 56 -11.93 -1.58 6.21
C GLU A 56 -11.58 -1.30 4.73
N SER A 57 -11.71 -0.05 4.29
CA SER A 57 -11.37 0.42 2.94
C SER A 57 -9.88 0.33 2.59
N GLY A 58 -8.98 0.64 3.52
CA GLY A 58 -7.53 0.57 3.31
C GLY A 58 -7.04 -0.86 3.15
N ASN A 59 -7.57 -1.77 3.99
CA ASN A 59 -7.32 -3.20 3.89
C ASN A 59 -7.94 -3.79 2.61
N ARG A 60 -9.13 -3.35 2.20
CA ARG A 60 -9.74 -3.78 0.93
C ARG A 60 -8.89 -3.39 -0.29
N ILE A 61 -8.33 -2.18 -0.31
CA ILE A 61 -7.46 -1.73 -1.42
C ILE A 61 -6.16 -2.55 -1.43
N ALA A 62 -5.55 -2.79 -0.27
CA ALA A 62 -4.36 -3.62 -0.18
C ALA A 62 -4.64 -5.07 -0.60
N ALA A 63 -5.76 -5.65 -0.16
CA ALA A 63 -6.19 -7.01 -0.51
C ALA A 63 -6.47 -7.13 -2.01
N LEU A 64 -7.14 -6.15 -2.63
CA LEU A 64 -7.36 -6.11 -4.08
C LEU A 64 -6.03 -6.08 -4.84
N PHE A 65 -5.06 -5.29 -4.35
CA PHE A 65 -3.76 -5.19 -5.00
C PHE A 65 -2.97 -6.50 -4.92
N VAL A 66 -2.96 -7.14 -3.74
CA VAL A 66 -2.37 -8.48 -3.56
C VAL A 66 -3.06 -9.52 -4.45
N PHE A 67 -4.38 -9.47 -4.56
CA PHE A 67 -5.16 -10.37 -5.40
C PHE A 67 -4.81 -10.21 -6.90
N VAL A 68 -4.66 -8.97 -7.39
CA VAL A 68 -4.24 -8.71 -8.78
C VAL A 68 -2.83 -9.22 -9.04
N ILE A 69 -1.88 -9.01 -8.12
CA ILE A 69 -0.52 -9.54 -8.26
C ILE A 69 -0.55 -11.08 -8.35
N LEU A 70 -1.32 -11.75 -7.48
CA LEU A 70 -1.48 -13.19 -7.51
C LEU A 70 -2.05 -13.68 -8.84
N LEU A 71 -3.06 -13.01 -9.38
CA LEU A 71 -3.63 -13.36 -10.69
C LEU A 71 -2.60 -13.22 -11.82
N VAL A 72 -1.80 -12.16 -11.82
CA VAL A 72 -0.73 -11.96 -12.82
C VAL A 72 0.33 -13.06 -12.70
N LEU A 73 0.73 -13.41 -11.48
CA LEU A 73 1.70 -14.48 -11.26
C LEU A 73 1.16 -15.84 -11.72
N ILE A 74 -0.09 -16.17 -11.39
CA ILE A 74 -0.74 -17.42 -11.84
C ILE A 74 -0.86 -17.43 -13.37
N TYR A 75 -1.23 -16.31 -13.99
CA TYR A 75 -1.34 -16.23 -15.44
C TYR A 75 0.01 -16.41 -16.13
N HIS A 76 1.08 -15.82 -15.58
CA HIS A 76 2.41 -15.83 -16.20
C HIS A 76 3.21 -17.11 -15.94
N PHE A 77 3.07 -17.71 -14.75
CA PHE A 77 3.83 -18.90 -14.33
C PHE A 77 3.00 -20.19 -14.28
N GLY A 78 1.68 -20.09 -14.44
CA GLY A 78 0.77 -21.24 -14.52
C GLY A 78 0.53 -21.76 -15.94
N GLN A 79 1.15 -21.13 -16.96
CA GLN A 79 1.36 -21.71 -18.29
C GLN A 79 2.71 -22.41 -18.34
#